data_AF-A0AAF3FQR4-F1
#
_entry.id   AF-A0AAF3FQR4-F1
#
_cell.length_a   1.000
_cell.length_b   1.000
_cell.length_c   1.000
_cell.angle_alpha   90.00
_cell.angle_beta   90.00
_cell.angle_gamma   90.00
#
_symmetry.space_group_name_H-M   'P 1'
#
loop_
_entity.id
_entity.type
_entity.pdbx_description
1 polymer ?
#
loop_
_entity_poly.entity_id
_entity_poly.type
_entity_poly.pdbx_seq_one_letter_code
_entity_poly.pdbx_strand_id
1 'polypeptide(L)'
;MLCFCCFGRTCLIPNNGYLSVAAASLVDEKLELHIVSKTRVIKLASSSFFYKRLWTSYGGIEHWPKEGSYQLPVPANVCPRLCHSKYRSSQGQLADQARSRSNHPLGCHR
;
A
#
# COMPACT_ATOMS: atom_id res chain seq x y z
N MET A 1 -32.67 -9.54 7.82
CA MET A 1 -31.53 -10.47 7.73
C MET A 1 -30.54 -10.13 8.84
N LEU A 2 -30.78 -10.71 10.02
CA LEU A 2 -29.96 -10.57 11.21
C LEU A 2 -28.67 -11.39 11.03
N CYS A 3 -27.50 -10.76 11.03
CA CYS A 3 -26.24 -11.49 11.20
C CYS A 3 -25.22 -10.64 11.96
N PHE A 4 -25.18 -10.82 13.28
CA PHE A 4 -24.21 -10.23 14.21
C PHE A 4 -22.76 -10.73 14.02
N CYS A 5 -22.45 -11.40 12.90
CA CYS A 5 -21.11 -11.92 12.58
C CYS A 5 -20.55 -11.36 11.25
N CYS A 6 -21.30 -10.50 10.54
CA CYS A 6 -20.87 -9.91 9.27
C CYS A 6 -20.11 -8.58 9.48
N PHE A 7 -19.06 -8.56 10.30
CA PHE A 7 -18.09 -7.46 10.26
C PHE A 7 -17.27 -7.58 8.97
N GLY A 8 -17.84 -7.10 7.86
CA GLY A 8 -17.28 -7.18 6.52
C GLY A 8 -18.19 -6.49 5.51
N ARG A 9 -17.68 -6.22 4.30
CA ARG A 9 -18.51 -5.68 3.22
C ARG A 9 -19.35 -6.83 2.65
N THR A 10 -20.68 -6.70 2.68
CA THR A 10 -21.62 -7.73 2.21
C THR A 10 -21.45 -8.09 0.74
N CYS A 11 -20.85 -7.19 -0.06
CA CYS A 11 -20.53 -7.40 -1.47
C CYS A 11 -19.22 -8.16 -1.72
N LEU A 12 -18.47 -8.54 -0.67
CA LEU A 12 -17.20 -9.25 -0.79
C LEU A 12 -17.33 -10.67 -0.27
N ILE A 13 -16.71 -11.62 -0.97
CA ILE A 13 -16.62 -13.00 -0.53
C ILE A 13 -15.70 -13.06 0.72
N PRO A 14 -16.17 -13.57 1.87
CA PRO A 14 -15.38 -13.65 3.09
C PRO A 14 -14.09 -14.45 2.90
N ASN A 15 -13.02 -14.07 3.64
CA ASN A 15 -11.72 -14.77 3.70
C ASN A 15 -10.96 -14.94 2.36
N ASN A 16 -11.39 -14.28 1.28
CA ASN A 16 -10.75 -14.34 -0.05
C ASN A 16 -9.95 -13.08 -0.39
N GLY A 17 -9.67 -12.23 0.60
CA GLY A 17 -8.94 -10.98 0.40
C GLY A 17 -7.57 -11.20 -0.28
N TYR A 18 -6.82 -12.22 0.13
CA TYR A 18 -5.51 -12.53 -0.44
C TYR A 18 -5.57 -12.92 -1.92
N LEU A 19 -6.62 -13.65 -2.34
CA LEU A 19 -6.85 -13.95 -3.75
C LEU A 19 -7.16 -12.68 -4.54
N SER A 20 -7.96 -11.77 -3.96
CA SER A 20 -8.25 -10.48 -4.59
C SER A 20 -7.00 -9.64 -4.84
N VAL A 21 -6.04 -9.65 -3.91
CA VAL A 21 -4.77 -8.93 -4.08
C VAL A 21 -3.92 -9.58 -5.18
N ALA A 22 -3.80 -10.92 -5.19
CA ALA A 22 -3.07 -11.63 -6.23
C ALA A 22 -3.71 -11.43 -7.62
N ALA A 23 -5.04 -11.47 -7.71
CA ALA A 23 -5.78 -11.24 -8.94
C ALA A 23 -5.56 -9.83 -9.51
N ALA A 24 -5.45 -8.80 -8.66
CA ALA A 24 -5.13 -7.46 -9.11
C ALA A 24 -3.78 -7.40 -9.85
N SER A 25 -2.76 -8.12 -9.37
CA SER A 25 -1.47 -8.23 -10.06
C SER A 25 -1.56 -9.04 -11.36
N LEU A 26 -2.45 -10.03 -11.45
CA LEU A 26 -2.67 -10.79 -12.70
C LEU A 26 -3.40 -9.97 -13.76
N VAL A 27 -4.40 -9.18 -13.35
CA VAL A 27 -5.13 -8.28 -14.25
C VAL A 27 -4.21 -7.16 -14.74
N ASP A 28 -3.37 -6.60 -13.87
CA ASP A 28 -2.33 -5.61 -14.24
C ASP A 28 -1.36 -6.16 -15.29
N GLU A 29 -0.91 -7.42 -15.12
CA GLU A 29 -0.08 -8.12 -16.11
C GLU A 29 -0.79 -8.33 -17.44
N LYS A 30 -2.06 -8.74 -17.40
CA LYS A 30 -2.84 -9.04 -18.60
C LYS A 30 -3.17 -7.80 -19.43
N LEU A 31 -3.26 -6.65 -18.77
CA LEU A 31 -3.57 -5.35 -19.38
C LEU A 31 -2.32 -4.48 -19.57
N GLU A 32 -1.13 -4.97 -19.22
CA GLU A 32 0.16 -4.28 -19.36
C GLU A 32 0.16 -2.88 -18.70
N LEU A 33 -0.50 -2.75 -17.55
CA LEU A 33 -0.66 -1.46 -16.85
C LEU A 33 0.57 -1.06 -16.04
N HIS A 34 1.28 -2.04 -15.49
CA HIS A 34 2.51 -1.84 -14.69
C HIS A 34 2.35 -0.90 -13.48
N ILE A 35 1.17 -0.84 -12.88
CA ILE A 35 0.89 -0.01 -11.69
C ILE A 35 0.82 -0.82 -10.40
N VAL A 36 0.41 -2.09 -10.46
CA VAL A 36 0.35 -2.99 -9.30
C VAL A 36 1.68 -3.72 -9.18
N SER A 37 2.30 -3.68 -7.98
CA SER A 37 3.53 -4.47 -7.78
C SER A 37 3.23 -5.96 -7.78
N LYS A 38 4.19 -6.74 -8.28
CA LYS A 38 4.02 -8.19 -8.47
C LYS A 38 3.59 -8.85 -7.17
N THR A 39 2.45 -9.54 -7.26
CA THR A 39 1.84 -10.23 -6.12
C THR A 39 1.49 -11.66 -6.50
N ARG A 40 1.76 -12.60 -5.59
CA ARG A 40 1.46 -14.03 -5.77
C ARG A 40 0.90 -14.61 -4.47
N VAL A 41 0.18 -15.73 -4.59
CA VAL A 41 -0.24 -16.55 -3.44
C VAL A 41 0.92 -17.45 -3.05
N ILE A 42 1.36 -17.38 -1.79
CA ILE A 42 2.44 -18.20 -1.26
C ILE A 42 2.07 -18.75 0.11
N LYS A 43 2.82 -19.75 0.56
CA LYS A 43 2.75 -20.28 1.92
C LYS A 43 4.00 -19.89 2.68
N LEU A 44 3.83 -19.20 3.81
CA LEU A 44 4.93 -18.76 4.67
C LEU A 44 4.70 -19.18 6.11
N ALA A 45 5.76 -19.61 6.77
CA ALA A 45 5.80 -19.85 8.20
C ALA A 45 6.73 -18.82 8.85
N SER A 46 6.27 -18.18 9.91
CA SER A 46 7.06 -17.25 10.72
C SER A 46 6.52 -17.25 12.14
N SER A 47 7.40 -17.12 13.14
CA SER A 47 7.04 -17.00 14.56
C SER A 47 6.30 -15.70 14.89
N SER A 48 6.44 -14.68 14.06
CA SER A 48 5.72 -13.41 14.20
C SER A 48 4.25 -13.50 13.77
N PHE A 49 3.82 -14.58 13.11
CA PHE A 49 2.42 -14.75 12.71
C PHE A 49 1.55 -15.26 13.87
N PHE A 50 0.26 -14.90 13.85
CA PHE A 50 -0.69 -15.33 14.87
C PHE A 50 -1.09 -16.80 14.75
N TYR A 51 -0.68 -17.68 15.65
CA TYR A 51 -1.18 -19.07 15.68
C TYR A 51 -2.12 -19.28 16.87
N LYS A 52 -3.13 -20.15 16.72
CA LYS A 52 -3.94 -20.53 17.89
C LYS A 52 -3.07 -21.36 18.82
N ARG A 53 -3.24 -21.18 20.13
CA ARG A 53 -2.43 -21.80 21.21
C ARG A 53 -2.29 -23.32 21.07
N LEU A 54 -3.31 -24.01 20.55
CA LEU A 54 -3.27 -25.46 20.28
C LEU A 54 -2.13 -25.84 19.31
N TRP A 55 -1.89 -25.04 18.27
CA TRP A 55 -0.83 -25.28 17.28
C TRP A 55 0.56 -24.88 17.77
N THR A 56 0.65 -24.22 18.91
CA THR A 56 1.91 -23.81 19.55
C THR A 56 2.38 -24.85 20.57
N SER A 57 1.48 -25.68 21.11
CA SER A 57 1.79 -26.65 22.17
C SER A 57 2.21 -28.04 21.67
N TYR A 58 1.93 -28.41 20.41
CA TYR A 58 2.42 -29.67 19.82
C TYR A 58 3.88 -29.54 19.39
N GLY A 59 4.76 -29.62 20.38
CA GLY A 59 6.21 -29.86 20.33
C GLY A 59 6.94 -29.75 18.99
N GLY A 60 7.68 -28.66 18.80
CA GLY A 60 8.70 -28.50 17.76
C GLY A 60 8.62 -27.13 17.11
N ILE A 61 9.76 -26.47 16.94
CA ILE A 61 9.90 -25.06 16.49
C ILE A 61 9.66 -24.96 14.97
N GLU A 62 8.52 -25.46 14.49
CA GLU A 62 8.12 -25.36 13.09
C GLU A 62 6.66 -24.91 13.02
N HIS A 63 6.47 -23.66 12.63
CA HIS A 63 5.14 -23.08 12.49
C HIS A 63 4.47 -23.60 11.20
N TRP A 64 3.19 -23.96 11.27
CA TRP A 64 2.42 -24.35 10.09
C TRP A 64 2.41 -23.22 9.03
N PRO A 65 2.80 -23.48 7.77
CA PRO A 65 2.80 -22.45 6.73
C PRO A 65 1.39 -21.91 6.49
N LYS A 66 1.26 -20.58 6.57
CA LYS A 66 0.02 -19.87 6.27
C LYS A 66 -0.01 -19.44 4.82
N GLU A 67 -1.14 -19.68 4.18
CA GLU A 67 -1.40 -19.20 2.84
C GLU A 67 -1.82 -17.72 2.87
N GLY A 68 -1.26 -16.93 1.97
CA GLY A 68 -1.58 -15.51 1.84
C GLY A 68 -0.94 -14.90 0.59
N SER A 69 -1.29 -13.64 0.34
CA SER A 69 -0.72 -12.86 -0.77
C SER A 69 0.59 -12.22 -0.34
N TYR A 70 1.61 -12.36 -1.16
CA TYR A 70 2.89 -11.67 -0.97
C TYR A 70 3.14 -10.70 -2.10
N GLN A 71 3.19 -9.42 -1.76
CA GLN A 71 3.39 -8.32 -2.67
C GLN A 71 4.83 -7.82 -2.55
N LEU A 72 5.51 -7.66 -3.69
CA LEU A 72 6.88 -7.15 -3.70
C LEU A 72 6.93 -5.71 -3.18
N PRO A 73 7.87 -5.40 -2.25
CA PRO A 73 8.08 -4.03 -1.77
C PRO A 73 8.41 -3.08 -2.92
N VAL A 74 7.79 -1.90 -2.91
CA VAL A 74 8.10 -0.80 -3.82
C VAL A 74 8.83 0.32 -3.06
N PRO A 75 9.67 1.10 -3.74
CA PRO A 75 10.34 2.25 -3.14
C PRO A 75 9.35 3.24 -2.52
N ALA A 76 9.71 3.83 -1.38
CA ALA A 76 8.83 4.71 -0.60
C ALA A 76 8.43 6.02 -1.31
N ASN A 77 9.18 6.44 -2.34
CA ASN A 77 8.87 7.61 -3.16
C ASN A 77 7.63 7.42 -4.05
N VAL A 78 7.10 6.20 -4.16
CA VAL A 78 5.90 5.87 -4.94
C VAL A 78 4.61 6.10 -4.14
N CYS A 79 4.68 6.46 -2.85
CA CYS A 79 3.49 6.77 -2.05
C CYS A 79 2.77 8.02 -2.61
N PRO A 80 1.53 7.90 -3.16
CA PRO A 80 0.87 9.01 -3.84
C PRO A 80 0.59 10.20 -2.92
N ARG A 81 0.27 9.93 -1.65
CA ARG A 81 0.07 11.00 -0.64
C ARG A 81 1.34 11.79 -0.38
N LEU A 82 2.48 11.10 -0.25
CA LEU A 82 3.76 11.77 -0.01
C LEU A 82 4.21 12.55 -1.25
N CYS A 83 4.05 11.96 -2.44
CA CYS A 83 4.37 12.62 -3.71
C CYS A 83 3.49 13.87 -3.93
N HIS A 84 2.17 13.73 -3.74
CA HIS A 84 1.24 14.84 -3.90
C HIS A 84 1.47 15.97 -2.90
N SER A 85 1.77 15.63 -1.63
CA SER A 85 2.14 16.61 -0.62
C SER A 85 3.42 17.38 -1.01
N LYS A 86 4.48 16.67 -1.43
CA LYS A 86 5.73 17.30 -1.90
C LYS A 86 5.51 18.19 -3.11
N TYR A 87 4.74 17.73 -4.10
CA TYR A 87 4.41 18.51 -5.30
C TYR A 87 3.64 19.79 -4.96
N ARG A 88 2.65 19.69 -4.06
CA ARG A 88 1.89 20.87 -3.59
C ARG A 88 2.79 21.86 -2.86
N SER A 89 3.68 21.38 -2.00
CA SER A 89 4.65 22.22 -1.29
C SER A 89 5.64 22.90 -2.23
N SER A 90 6.15 22.20 -3.26
CA SER A 90 7.08 22.80 -4.23
C SER A 90 6.41 23.87 -5.10
N GLN A 91 5.14 23.68 -5.47
CA GLN A 91 4.36 24.70 -6.18
C GLN A 91 4.15 25.96 -5.31
N GLY A 92 3.85 25.78 -4.02
CA GLY A 92 3.75 26.89 -3.07
C GLY A 92 5.06 27.69 -2.95
N GLN A 93 6.20 27.00 -2.83
CA GLN A 93 7.51 27.65 -2.78
C GLN A 93 7.84 28.41 -4.07
N LEU A 94 7.50 27.86 -5.24
CA LEU A 94 7.73 28.52 -6.53
C LEU A 94 6.86 29.78 -6.66
N ALA A 95 5.60 29.72 -6.21
CA ALA A 95 4.69 30.86 -6.20
C ALA A 95 5.16 31.97 -5.22
N ASP A 96 5.63 31.60 -4.03
CA ASP A 96 6.16 32.55 -3.05
C ASP A 96 7.46 33.21 -3.53
N GLN A 97 8.34 32.45 -4.19
CA GLN A 97 9.58 32.96 -4.77
C GLN A 97 9.32 33.90 -5.96
N ALA A 98 8.33 33.59 -6.80
CA ALA A 98 7.88 34.47 -7.87
C ALA A 98 7.28 35.78 -7.33
N ARG A 99 6.49 35.70 -6.24
CA ARG A 99 5.91 36.87 -5.57
C ARG A 99 6.96 37.74 -4.86
N SER A 100 8.01 37.13 -4.31
CA SER A 100 9.13 37.84 -3.71
C SER A 100 9.96 38.60 -4.76
N ARG A 101 10.15 38.01 -5.96
CA ARG A 101 10.82 38.67 -7.09
C ARG A 101 10.01 39.83 -7.69
N SER A 102 8.68 39.74 -7.74
CA SER A 102 7.85 40.84 -8.22
C SER A 102 7.78 42.03 -7.26
N ASN A 103 8.04 41.81 -5.97
CA ASN A 103 8.02 42.85 -4.94
C ASN A 103 9.40 43.51 -4.71
N HIS A 104 10.44 43.12 -5.45
CA HIS A 104 11.69 43.88 -5.45
C HIS A 104 11.48 45.20 -6.20
N PRO A 105 11.64 46.36 -5.56
CA PRO A 105 11.55 47.64 -6.25
C PRO A 105 12.66 47.66 -7.31
N LEU A 106 12.28 47.85 -8.58
CA LEU A 106 13.24 48.22 -9.61
C LEU A 106 13.90 49.52 -9.14
N GLY A 107 15.14 49.40 -8.66
CA GLY A 107 15.95 50.52 -8.24
C GLY A 107 16.01 51.53 -9.37
N CYS A 108 15.46 52.72 -9.12
CA CYS A 108 15.50 53.85 -10.02
C CYS A 108 16.98 54.26 -10.15
N HIS A 109 17.65 53.81 -11.22
CA HIS A 109 18.98 54.28 -11.58
C HIS A 109 18.82 55.74 -12.05
N ARG A 110 19.20 56.67 -11.17
CA ARG A 110 19.39 58.09 -11.46
C ARG A 110 20.80 58.31 -11.97
#